data_AF-A0A2L0NAU8-F1
#
_entry.id   AF-A0A2L0NAU8-F1
#
_cell.length_a   1.000
_cell.length_b   1.000
_cell.length_c   1.000
_cell.angle_alpha   90.00
_cell.angle_beta   90.00
_cell.angle_gamma   90.00
#
_symmetry.space_group_name_H-M   'P 1'
#
loop_
_entity.id
_entity.type
_entity.pdbx_description
1 polymer ?
#
loop_
_entity_poly.entity_id
_entity_poly.type
_entity_poly.pdbx_seq_one_letter_code
_entity_poly.pdbx_strand_id
1 'polypeptide(L)'
;MRTTTTHAVRTVGLLMATGLIGLTGATSAHAGDLDPTEPKQPNIPAGKNFVLCSYGNYASYAVFPKRGNMSTAVAESGRCVGVSLSGRGSETVVIYGRKADGSKFKIGTDTFDLPDGERIKTLNTPDNDDWTTF
;
A
#
# COMPACT_ATOMS: atom_id res chain seq x y z
N MET A 1 -16.78 -2.33 -29.81
CA MET A 1 -18.06 -2.56 -29.11
C MET A 1 -17.96 -3.87 -28.34
N ARG A 2 -18.58 -3.88 -27.16
CA ARG A 2 -18.46 -4.84 -26.07
C ARG A 2 -18.89 -6.25 -26.46
N THR A 3 -18.15 -7.26 -26.02
CA THR A 3 -18.67 -8.62 -25.84
C THR A 3 -18.74 -8.89 -24.34
N THR A 4 -19.92 -8.62 -23.80
CA THR A 4 -20.37 -9.04 -22.48
C THR A 4 -20.61 -10.55 -22.52
N THR A 5 -20.01 -11.32 -21.61
CA THR A 5 -20.39 -12.72 -21.38
C THR A 5 -20.82 -12.86 -19.93
N THR A 6 -22.12 -13.09 -19.77
CA THR A 6 -22.80 -13.35 -18.51
C THR A 6 -23.07 -14.86 -18.39
N HIS A 7 -23.18 -15.32 -17.14
CA HIS A 7 -23.86 -16.52 -16.63
C HIS A 7 -23.01 -17.77 -16.36
N ALA A 8 -22.98 -18.18 -15.09
CA ALA A 8 -23.55 -19.47 -14.68
C ALA A 8 -23.88 -19.47 -13.18
N VAL A 9 -25.17 -19.62 -12.91
CA VAL A 9 -25.77 -19.94 -11.60
C VAL A 9 -25.56 -21.41 -11.31
N ARG A 10 -25.24 -21.80 -10.07
CA ARG A 10 -25.54 -23.15 -9.56
C ARG A 10 -25.98 -23.13 -8.09
N THR A 11 -27.27 -23.32 -7.92
CA THR A 11 -28.01 -23.71 -6.72
C THR A 11 -27.64 -25.13 -6.27
N VAL A 12 -27.37 -25.37 -4.98
CA VAL A 12 -27.63 -26.58 -4.17
C VAL A 12 -27.27 -26.15 -2.73
N GLY A 13 -27.96 -26.36 -1.62
CA GLY A 13 -29.09 -27.20 -1.24
C GLY A 13 -28.97 -27.34 0.29
N LEU A 14 -30.07 -27.09 1.00
CA LEU A 14 -30.18 -27.13 2.46
C LEU A 14 -30.04 -28.58 2.96
N LEU A 15 -29.20 -28.83 3.97
CA LEU A 15 -29.29 -30.04 4.80
C LEU A 15 -29.18 -29.66 6.27
N MET A 16 -30.31 -29.74 6.98
CA MET A 16 -30.35 -29.84 8.42
C MET A 16 -30.04 -31.28 8.81
N ALA A 17 -29.03 -31.51 9.65
CA ALA A 17 -28.82 -32.78 10.32
C ALA A 17 -28.48 -32.51 11.80
N THR A 18 -29.47 -32.80 12.65
CA THR A 18 -29.37 -32.94 14.09
C THR A 18 -28.63 -34.22 14.44
N GLY A 19 -27.66 -34.15 15.36
CA GLY A 19 -26.99 -35.33 15.91
C GLY A 19 -26.14 -34.99 17.13
N LEU A 20 -26.70 -35.22 18.33
CA LEU A 20 -25.94 -35.36 19.57
C LEU A 20 -25.31 -36.76 19.61
N ILE A 21 -24.04 -36.87 20.02
CA ILE A 21 -23.41 -37.86 20.95
C ILE A 21 -21.92 -37.48 21.05
N GLY A 22 -21.43 -37.25 22.27
CA GLY A 22 -20.04 -36.85 22.54
C GLY A 22 -19.10 -38.01 22.86
N LEU A 23 -17.79 -37.73 22.94
CA LEU A 23 -16.80 -38.32 23.87
C LEU A 23 -15.39 -37.75 23.60
N THR A 24 -14.88 -37.02 24.59
CA THR A 24 -13.49 -36.80 25.03
C THR A 24 -12.31 -37.15 24.09
N GLY A 25 -11.51 -36.13 23.78
CA GLY A 25 -10.13 -36.27 23.29
C GLY A 25 -9.46 -34.91 23.13
N ALA A 26 -8.66 -34.50 24.12
CA ALA A 26 -7.92 -33.25 24.13
C ALA A 26 -6.82 -33.21 23.06
N THR A 27 -6.77 -32.17 22.24
CA THR A 27 -5.64 -31.22 22.20
C THR A 27 -6.21 -29.85 21.82
N SER A 28 -6.09 -28.88 22.72
CA SER A 28 -6.21 -27.48 22.34
C SER A 28 -4.96 -27.14 21.54
N ALA A 29 -5.02 -27.41 20.22
CA ALA A 29 -4.24 -26.63 19.29
C ALA A 29 -4.71 -25.20 19.48
N HIS A 30 -3.97 -24.46 20.30
CA HIS A 30 -3.96 -23.01 20.24
C HIS A 30 -3.45 -22.71 18.84
N ALA A 31 -4.37 -22.68 17.87
CA ALA A 31 -4.23 -21.80 16.74
C ALA A 31 -4.16 -20.43 17.41
N GLY A 32 -2.93 -20.03 17.78
CA GLY A 32 -2.67 -18.68 18.23
C GLY A 32 -3.33 -17.81 17.20
N ASP A 33 -4.30 -17.03 17.67
CA ASP A 33 -4.95 -16.01 16.88
C ASP A 33 -3.83 -15.31 16.11
N LEU A 34 -3.73 -15.62 14.82
CA LEU A 34 -3.13 -14.70 13.87
C LEU A 34 -4.15 -13.57 13.88
N ASP A 35 -4.03 -12.71 14.90
CA ASP A 35 -4.59 -11.38 14.91
C ASP A 35 -4.34 -10.89 13.48
N PRO A 36 -5.41 -10.75 12.66
CA PRO A 36 -5.24 -10.24 11.32
C PRO A 36 -4.60 -8.89 11.59
N THR A 37 -3.29 -8.79 11.35
CA THR A 37 -2.53 -7.62 11.76
C THR A 37 -3.13 -6.52 10.92
N GLU A 38 -4.08 -5.80 11.50
CA GLU A 38 -4.86 -4.80 10.81
C GLU A 38 -3.82 -3.91 10.14
N PRO A 39 -3.87 -3.71 8.80
CA PRO A 39 -2.85 -2.95 8.11
C PRO A 39 -2.71 -1.63 8.86
N LYS A 40 -1.62 -1.47 9.62
CA LYS A 40 -1.48 -0.35 10.55
C LYS A 40 -1.62 0.89 9.71
N GLN A 41 -2.72 1.63 9.90
CA GLN A 41 -2.99 2.81 9.11
C GLN A 41 -1.75 3.71 9.21
N PRO A 42 -1.07 4.00 8.09
CA PRO A 42 0.21 4.69 8.12
C PRO A 42 0.10 6.03 8.85
N ASN A 43 0.98 6.26 9.83
CA ASN A 43 1.00 7.51 10.57
C ASN A 43 1.44 8.65 9.63
N ILE A 44 0.50 9.52 9.26
CA ILE A 44 0.73 10.61 8.31
C ILE A 44 1.42 11.77 9.04
N PRO A 45 2.64 12.18 8.64
CA PRO A 45 3.35 13.27 9.30
C PRO A 45 2.59 14.60 9.20
N ALA A 46 2.36 15.25 10.35
CA ALA A 46 1.73 16.56 10.42
C ALA A 46 2.70 17.69 10.01
N GLY A 47 2.17 18.76 9.41
CA GLY A 47 2.94 19.96 9.05
C GLY A 47 3.99 19.76 7.95
N LYS A 48 3.93 18.64 7.23
CA LYS A 48 4.78 18.36 6.06
C LYS A 48 4.02 18.67 4.79
N ASN A 49 4.68 19.36 3.86
CA ASN A 49 4.10 19.71 2.57
C ASN A 49 4.35 18.65 1.51
N PHE A 50 5.28 17.71 1.72
CA PHE A 50 5.37 16.50 0.92
C PHE A 50 5.31 15.27 1.83
N VAL A 51 4.38 14.36 1.56
CA VAL A 51 4.21 13.10 2.28
C VAL A 51 4.20 11.93 1.30
N LEU A 52 4.97 10.89 1.60
CA LEU A 52 4.96 9.65 0.85
C LEU A 52 4.66 8.50 1.79
N CYS A 53 3.66 7.69 1.47
CA CYS A 53 3.24 6.52 2.23
C CYS A 53 3.36 5.25 1.40
N SER A 54 4.08 4.26 1.92
CA SER A 54 4.24 2.95 1.28
C SER A 54 3.16 1.99 1.77
N TYR A 55 1.98 2.01 1.17
CA TYR A 55 0.89 1.09 1.51
C TYR A 55 1.08 -0.31 0.90
N GLY A 56 1.88 -0.42 -0.17
CA GLY A 56 2.27 -1.71 -0.75
C GLY A 56 3.27 -2.50 0.10
N ASN A 57 3.56 -3.73 -0.34
CA ASN A 57 4.51 -4.65 0.33
C ASN A 57 5.98 -4.36 0.01
N TYR A 58 6.35 -3.09 -0.15
CA TYR A 58 7.70 -2.64 -0.47
C TYR A 58 7.98 -1.25 0.08
N ALA A 59 9.26 -0.91 0.24
CA ALA A 59 9.66 0.43 0.64
C ALA A 59 9.65 1.38 -0.56
N SER A 60 9.24 2.64 -0.37
CA SER A 60 9.25 3.64 -1.45
C SER A 60 9.90 4.96 -1.04
N TYR A 61 10.39 5.70 -2.03
CA TYR A 61 10.97 7.02 -1.87
C TYR A 61 10.72 7.87 -3.11
N ALA A 62 10.77 9.19 -2.93
CA ALA A 62 10.58 10.15 -4.01
C ALA A 62 11.92 10.82 -4.35
N VAL A 63 12.11 11.14 -5.63
CA VAL A 63 13.28 11.84 -6.16
C VAL A 63 12.81 13.10 -6.88
N PHE A 64 13.48 14.21 -6.61
CA PHE A 64 13.26 15.51 -7.22
C PHE A 64 14.37 15.81 -8.23
N PRO A 65 14.19 15.52 -9.54
CA PRO A 65 15.27 15.59 -10.52
C PRO A 65 15.81 17.02 -10.70
N LYS A 66 14.92 18.02 -10.64
CA LYS A 66 15.29 19.45 -10.75
C LYS A 66 16.09 19.97 -9.55
N ARG A 67 16.15 19.21 -8.45
CA ARG A 67 16.91 19.53 -7.22
C ARG A 67 18.20 18.72 -7.13
N GLY A 68 18.87 18.46 -8.26
CA GLY A 68 20.09 17.66 -8.30
C GLY A 68 19.87 16.19 -7.89
N ASN A 69 18.68 15.64 -8.20
CA ASN A 69 18.25 14.30 -7.78
C ASN A 69 18.19 14.10 -6.26
N MET A 70 17.85 15.14 -5.50
CA MET A 70 17.50 15.00 -4.08
C MET A 70 16.45 13.90 -3.90
N SER A 71 16.72 12.96 -2.99
CA SER A 71 15.74 11.95 -2.59
C SER A 71 15.16 12.24 -1.21
N THR A 72 13.91 11.85 -0.99
CA THR A 72 13.33 11.83 0.36
C THR A 72 13.95 10.72 1.21
N ALA A 73 13.60 10.71 2.50
CA ALA A 73 13.75 9.50 3.31
C ALA A 73 12.96 8.34 2.66
N VAL A 74 13.38 7.12 2.94
CA VAL A 74 12.68 5.91 2.52
C VAL A 74 11.52 5.66 3.47
N ALA A 75 10.31 5.58 2.93
CA ALA A 75 9.17 5.02 3.64
C ALA A 75 9.25 3.50 3.55
N GLU A 76 9.40 2.84 4.70
CA GLU A 76 9.29 1.38 4.77
C GLU A 76 7.83 0.95 4.56
N SER A 77 7.61 -0.31 4.17
CA SER A 77 6.24 -0.83 3.96
C SER A 77 5.37 -0.63 5.20
N GLY A 78 4.14 -0.14 4.98
CA GLY A 78 3.19 0.25 6.03
C GLY A 78 3.51 1.56 6.74
N ARG A 79 4.46 2.37 6.24
CA ARG A 79 4.88 3.64 6.87
C ARG A 79 4.73 4.82 5.92
N CYS A 80 4.64 6.01 6.51
CA CYS A 80 4.77 7.27 5.80
C CYS A 80 6.02 8.01 6.25
N VAL A 81 6.60 8.75 5.31
CA VAL A 81 7.62 9.77 5.58
C VAL A 81 7.11 11.11 5.07
N GLY A 82 7.57 12.17 5.71
CA GLY A 82 7.18 13.52 5.33
C GLY A 82 8.35 14.46 5.42
N VAL A 83 8.51 15.30 4.41
CA VAL A 83 9.59 16.27 4.31
C VAL A 83 9.00 17.67 4.13
N SER A 84 9.67 18.65 4.71
CA SER A 84 9.35 20.06 4.50
C SER A 84 10.25 20.57 3.40
N LEU A 85 9.67 20.78 2.22
CA LEU A 85 10.38 21.27 1.04
C LEU A 85 10.19 22.78 0.92
N SER A 86 11.26 23.49 0.60
CA SER A 86 11.22 24.91 0.20
C SER A 86 11.35 25.02 -1.32
N GLY A 87 10.80 26.06 -1.95
CA GLY A 87 10.91 26.24 -3.40
C GLY A 87 9.91 27.25 -3.95
N ARG A 88 9.77 27.32 -5.27
CA ARG A 88 8.72 28.07 -5.95
C ARG A 88 8.21 27.27 -7.15
N GLY A 89 6.89 27.19 -7.25
CA GLY A 89 6.18 26.58 -8.36
C GLY A 89 6.17 25.05 -8.34
N SER A 90 5.46 24.53 -9.32
CA SER A 90 5.25 23.12 -9.56
C SER A 90 6.51 22.42 -10.12
N GLU A 91 6.84 21.25 -9.57
CA GLU A 91 7.95 20.42 -10.05
C GLU A 91 7.58 18.94 -10.17
N THR A 92 8.21 18.26 -11.13
CA THR A 92 8.04 16.81 -11.30
C THR A 92 8.79 16.06 -10.21
N VAL A 93 8.12 15.08 -9.60
CA VAL A 93 8.68 14.11 -8.68
C VAL A 93 8.63 12.72 -9.31
N VAL A 94 9.68 11.93 -9.12
CA VAL A 94 9.73 10.53 -9.57
C VAL A 94 9.65 9.62 -8.36
N ILE A 95 8.72 8.67 -8.39
CA ILE A 95 8.46 7.77 -7.27
C ILE A 95 9.11 6.42 -7.59
N TYR A 96 9.92 5.92 -6.66
CA TYR A 96 10.62 4.65 -6.78
C TYR A 96 10.24 3.71 -5.64
N GLY A 97 10.18 2.42 -5.96
CA GLY A 97 10.10 1.34 -4.99
C GLY A 97 11.43 0.62 -4.86
N ARG A 98 11.64 -0.02 -3.72
CA ARG A 98 12.80 -0.87 -3.41
C ARG A 98 12.32 -2.27 -3.06
N LYS A 99 12.76 -3.28 -3.84
CA LYS A 99 12.51 -4.70 -3.56
C LYS A 99 13.35 -5.17 -2.37
N ALA A 100 13.02 -6.33 -1.81
CA ALA A 100 13.73 -6.90 -0.66
C ALA A 100 15.22 -7.19 -0.94
N ASP A 101 15.59 -7.45 -2.21
CA ASP A 101 16.97 -7.63 -2.66
C ASP A 101 17.75 -6.31 -2.84
N GLY A 102 17.12 -5.17 -2.55
CA GLY A 102 17.69 -3.84 -2.69
C GLY A 102 17.59 -3.24 -4.10
N SER A 103 17.09 -3.99 -5.09
CA SER A 103 16.86 -3.46 -6.43
C SER A 103 15.76 -2.38 -6.41
N LYS A 104 15.94 -1.35 -7.25
CA LYS A 104 14.97 -0.26 -7.40
C LYS A 104 14.15 -0.42 -8.67
N PHE A 105 12.89 -0.03 -8.62
CA PHE A 105 12.01 0.05 -9.78
C PHE A 105 11.24 1.37 -9.75
N LYS A 106 10.96 1.93 -10.93
CA LYS A 106 10.18 3.15 -11.06
C LYS A 106 8.71 2.76 -10.92
N ILE A 107 8.01 3.41 -9.98
CA ILE A 107 6.56 3.27 -9.80
C ILE A 107 5.83 4.28 -10.69
N GLY A 108 6.32 5.52 -10.73
CA GLY A 108 5.62 6.56 -11.45
C GLY A 108 6.27 7.92 -11.38
N THR A 109 5.54 8.90 -11.89
CA THR A 109 5.89 10.31 -11.83
C THR A 109 4.67 11.11 -11.46
N ASP A 110 4.88 12.08 -10.60
CA ASP A 110 3.83 12.98 -10.14
C ASP A 110 4.33 14.43 -10.15
N THR A 111 3.48 15.35 -9.75
CA THR A 111 3.76 16.78 -9.69
C THR A 111 3.59 17.28 -8.26
N PHE A 112 4.66 17.82 -7.67
CA PHE A 112 4.60 18.51 -6.40
C PHE A 112 4.40 20.00 -6.64
N ASP A 113 3.35 20.59 -6.06
CA ASP A 113 3.21 22.05 -5.96
C ASP A 113 3.26 22.50 -4.50
N LEU A 114 4.03 23.55 -4.22
CA LEU A 114 4.32 23.98 -2.85
C LEU A 114 3.11 24.56 -2.09
N PRO A 115 2.23 25.37 -2.71
CA PRO A 115 1.04 25.91 -2.05
C PRO A 115 0.06 24.80 -1.62
N ASP A 116 -0.07 23.76 -2.46
CA ASP A 116 -1.03 22.68 -2.24
C ASP A 116 -0.41 21.53 -1.42
N GLY A 117 0.91 21.41 -1.47
CA GLY A 117 1.63 20.23 -1.01
C GLY A 117 1.40 19.04 -1.92
N GLU A 118 1.94 17.89 -1.54
CA GLU A 118 1.68 16.62 -2.22
C GLU A 118 1.67 15.48 -1.21
N ARG A 119 0.74 14.55 -1.39
CA ARG A 119 0.61 13.38 -0.52
C ARG A 119 0.39 12.18 -1.42
N ILE A 120 1.36 11.29 -1.45
CA ILE A 120 1.39 10.13 -2.34
C ILE A 120 1.22 8.84 -1.53
N LYS A 121 0.43 7.91 -2.05
CA LYS A 121 0.33 6.53 -1.59
C LYS A 121 0.82 5.60 -2.69
N THR A 122 1.82 4.78 -2.40
CA THR A 122 2.21 3.68 -3.29
C THR A 122 1.48 2.41 -2.87
N LEU A 123 0.89 1.69 -3.82
CA LEU A 123 -0.02 0.57 -3.59
C LEU A 123 0.62 -0.76 -4.05
N ASN A 124 -0.09 -1.86 -3.77
CA ASN A 124 0.14 -3.18 -4.36
C ASN A 124 1.55 -3.78 -4.11
N THR A 125 2.16 -4.37 -5.14
CA THR A 125 3.42 -5.14 -5.08
C THR A 125 4.43 -4.59 -6.08
N PRO A 126 5.72 -4.94 -5.97
CA PRO A 126 6.75 -4.51 -6.92
C PRO A 126 6.55 -4.96 -8.38
N ASP A 127 5.66 -5.93 -8.61
CA ASP A 127 5.38 -6.49 -9.95
C ASP A 127 4.00 -6.06 -10.48
N ASN A 128 3.28 -5.23 -9.70
CA ASN A 128 2.03 -4.58 -10.07
C ASN A 128 2.01 -3.19 -9.43
N ASP A 129 2.96 -2.35 -9.84
CA ASP A 129 3.21 -1.03 -9.25
C ASP A 129 2.09 -0.06 -9.60
N ASP A 130 1.58 0.63 -8.58
CA ASP A 130 0.51 1.62 -8.71
C ASP A 130 0.66 2.67 -7.61
N TRP A 131 0.19 3.88 -7.85
CA TRP A 131 0.21 4.96 -6.89
C TRP A 131 -0.97 5.91 -7.08
N THR A 132 -1.36 6.58 -6.00
CA THR A 132 -2.45 7.57 -6.00
C THR A 132 -2.13 8.72 -5.06
N THR A 133 -2.79 9.86 -5.24
CA THR A 133 -2.75 10.98 -4.30
C THR A 133 -3.86 10.85 -3.24
N PHE A 134 -3.76 11.60 -2.16
CA PHE A 134 -4.85 11.69 -1.15
C PHE A 134 -6.03 12.52 -1.64
#